data_AF-A0A523XNJ7-F1
#
_entry.id   AF-A0A523XNJ7-F1
#
_cell.length_a   1.000
_cell.length_b   1.000
_cell.length_c   1.000
_cell.angle_alpha   90.00
_cell.angle_beta   90.00
_cell.angle_gamma   90.00
#
_symmetry.space_group_name_H-M   'P 1'
#
loop_
_entity.id
_entity.type
_entity.pdbx_description
1 polymer ?
#
loop_
_entity_poly.entity_id
_entity_poly.type
_entity_poly.pdbx_seq_one_letter_code
_entity_poly.pdbx_strand_id
1 'polypeptide(L)'
;MRAKTLILLVIALALFQGCEKPTLVVPQTEDLSGYWDVHHIRYDGALVRTTNIFISQSGDSVWFLEEADTISTGVIVADTIRCSDMYYLGISRIFIDDNSHMHSEPPLAEYYKRLDFVRHGHEKP
;
A
#
# COMPACT_ATOMS: atom_id res chain seq x y z
N MET A 1 19.32 15.17 -58.60
CA MET A 1 18.20 14.82 -57.69
C MET A 1 18.01 15.96 -56.72
N ARG A 2 16.77 16.45 -56.62
CA ARG A 2 16.44 17.80 -56.13
C ARG A 2 16.37 17.81 -54.59
N ALA A 3 16.95 18.84 -53.96
CA ALA A 3 16.97 19.08 -52.51
C ALA A 3 15.60 18.87 -51.79
N LYS A 4 14.49 19.02 -52.52
CA LYS A 4 13.13 18.72 -52.06
C LYS A 4 12.94 17.26 -51.59
N THR A 5 13.60 16.29 -52.23
CA THR A 5 13.50 14.87 -51.85
C THR A 5 14.24 14.58 -50.55
N LEU A 6 15.32 15.32 -50.27
CA LEU A 6 16.10 15.17 -49.04
C LEU A 6 15.36 15.75 -47.82
N ILE A 7 14.70 16.91 -48.00
CA ILE A 7 13.92 17.58 -46.95
C ILE A 7 12.73 16.71 -46.52
N LEU A 8 12.02 16.11 -47.47
CA LEU A 8 10.92 15.18 -47.19
C LEU A 8 11.38 13.94 -46.42
N LEU A 9 12.58 13.43 -46.70
CA LEU A 9 13.15 12.28 -46.00
C LEU A 9 13.49 12.61 -44.53
N VAL A 10 14.02 13.81 -44.28
CA VAL A 10 14.38 14.27 -42.92
C VAL A 10 13.14 14.50 -42.06
N ILE A 11 12.08 15.09 -42.64
CA ILE A 11 10.80 15.29 -41.94
C ILE A 11 10.15 13.93 -41.62
N ALA A 12 10.18 12.98 -42.56
CA ALA A 12 9.67 11.64 -42.32
C ALA A 12 10.44 10.93 -41.20
N LEU A 13 11.79 11.01 -41.18
CA LEU A 13 12.59 10.39 -40.11
C LEU A 13 12.30 10.99 -38.73
N ALA A 14 12.11 12.31 -38.64
CA ALA A 14 11.81 12.99 -37.37
C ALA A 14 10.44 12.61 -36.80
N LEU A 15 9.46 12.28 -37.65
CA LEU A 15 8.12 11.86 -37.23
C LEU A 15 8.07 10.41 -36.70
N PHE A 16 9.04 9.57 -37.07
CA PHE A 16 9.11 8.18 -36.59
C PHE A 16 9.93 8.00 -35.30
N GLN A 17 10.62 9.04 -34.81
CA GLN A 17 11.43 8.96 -33.58
C GLN A 17 10.67 9.30 -32.28
N GLY A 18 9.41 9.73 -32.37
CA GLY A 18 8.68 10.24 -31.22
C GLY A 18 7.50 9.37 -30.81
N CYS A 19 7.76 8.25 -30.15
CA CYS A 19 6.85 7.63 -29.16
C CYS A 19 7.60 6.48 -28.48
N GLU A 20 8.59 6.80 -27.65
CA GLU A 20 8.89 5.87 -26.54
C GLU A 20 7.60 5.77 -25.74
N LYS A 21 7.00 4.58 -25.70
CA LYS A 21 5.88 4.30 -24.79
C LYS A 21 6.34 4.78 -23.42
N PRO A 22 5.59 5.64 -22.72
CA PRO A 22 5.94 5.95 -21.35
C PRO A 22 6.03 4.61 -20.63
N THR A 23 7.22 4.28 -20.15
CA THR A 23 7.39 3.15 -19.24
C THR A 23 6.47 3.47 -18.09
N LEU A 24 5.34 2.76 -18.02
CA LEU A 24 4.48 2.78 -16.86
C LEU A 24 5.38 2.28 -15.73
N VAL A 25 5.93 3.22 -14.96
CA VAL A 25 6.50 2.93 -13.66
C VAL A 25 5.29 2.52 -12.83
N VAL A 26 4.95 1.24 -12.90
CA VAL A 26 4.03 0.64 -11.96
C VAL A 26 4.74 0.83 -10.62
N PRO A 27 4.17 1.60 -9.68
CA PRO A 27 4.74 1.70 -8.35
C PRO A 27 4.91 0.27 -7.85
N GLN A 28 6.15 -0.15 -7.59
CA GLN A 28 6.36 -1.42 -6.93
C GLN A 28 5.76 -1.26 -5.55
N THR A 29 4.67 -1.98 -5.30
CA THR A 29 4.11 -2.12 -3.97
C THR A 29 5.22 -2.62 -3.05
N GLU A 30 5.58 -1.83 -2.04
CA GLU A 30 6.61 -2.23 -1.08
C GLU A 30 6.22 -3.55 -0.41
N ASP A 31 7.19 -4.41 -0.14
CA ASP A 31 6.94 -5.69 0.53
C ASP A 31 6.56 -5.44 2.00
N LEU A 32 5.29 -5.65 2.31
CA LEU A 32 4.73 -5.48 3.66
C LEU A 32 4.96 -6.72 4.54
N SER A 33 5.58 -7.78 4.01
CA SER A 33 5.78 -9.01 4.76
C SER A 33 6.61 -8.80 6.02
N GLY A 34 6.21 -9.44 7.12
CA GLY A 34 6.94 -9.40 8.39
C GLY A 34 6.05 -9.15 9.60
N TYR A 35 6.69 -8.92 10.74
CA TYR A 35 6.01 -8.64 12.00
C TYR A 35 5.66 -7.15 12.14
N TRP A 36 4.45 -6.89 12.62
CA TRP A 36 3.88 -5.56 12.83
C TRP A 36 3.24 -5.48 14.21
N ASP A 37 3.56 -4.42 14.93
CA ASP A 37 2.91 -4.08 16.19
C ASP A 37 1.61 -3.32 15.91
N VAL A 38 0.49 -3.86 16.40
CA VAL A 38 -0.84 -3.28 16.24
C VAL A 38 -1.18 -2.48 17.48
N HIS A 39 -1.52 -1.23 17.27
CA HIS A 39 -1.89 -0.30 18.31
C HIS A 39 -3.32 0.18 18.17
N HIS A 40 -3.98 0.39 19.30
CA HIS A 40 -5.27 1.06 19.40
C HIS A 40 -5.07 2.49 19.87
N ILE A 41 -5.70 3.44 19.18
CA ILE A 41 -5.90 4.78 19.72
C ILE A 41 -7.04 4.70 20.74
N ARG A 42 -6.77 5.04 22.00
CA ARG A 42 -7.81 5.16 23.04
C ARG A 42 -8.65 6.42 22.88
N TYR A 43 -9.76 6.51 23.61
CA TYR A 43 -10.63 7.69 23.64
C TYR A 43 -9.91 8.99 24.06
N ASP A 44 -8.82 8.87 24.82
CA ASP A 44 -7.96 9.97 25.29
C ASP A 44 -6.84 10.32 24.29
N GLY A 45 -6.81 9.66 23.12
CA GLY A 45 -5.78 9.84 22.10
C GLY A 45 -4.49 9.08 22.38
N ALA A 46 -4.38 8.34 23.49
CA ALA A 46 -3.19 7.55 23.78
C ALA A 46 -3.11 6.33 22.86
N LEU A 47 -1.93 6.10 22.29
CA LEU A 47 -1.61 4.91 21.51
C LEU A 47 -1.26 3.76 22.46
N VAL A 48 -1.97 2.64 22.39
CA VAL A 48 -1.70 1.45 23.21
C VAL A 48 -1.41 0.26 22.33
N ARG A 49 -0.23 -0.34 22.49
CA ARG A 49 0.12 -1.59 21.82
C ARG A 49 -0.81 -2.68 22.33
N THR A 50 -1.56 -3.27 21.42
CA THR A 50 -2.57 -4.29 21.75
C THR A 50 -2.03 -5.68 21.46
N THR A 51 -1.40 -5.85 20.30
CA THR A 51 -0.89 -7.16 19.86
C THR A 51 0.22 -7.00 18.82
N ASN A 52 0.77 -8.13 18.37
CA ASN A 52 1.67 -8.23 17.25
C ASN A 52 1.10 -9.21 16.23
N ILE A 53 1.15 -8.85 14.96
CA ILE A 53 0.68 -9.68 13.86
C ILE A 53 1.81 -9.91 12.87
N PHE A 54 1.73 -11.01 12.14
CA PHE A 54 2.55 -11.23 10.95
C PHE A 54 1.71 -10.93 9.71
N ILE A 55 2.22 -10.06 8.84
CA ILE A 55 1.64 -9.85 7.51
C ILE A 55 2.39 -10.76 6.54
N SER A 56 1.65 -11.58 5.81
CA SER A 56 2.16 -12.36 4.69
C SER A 56 1.63 -11.76 3.39
N GLN A 57 2.52 -11.45 2.44
CA GLN A 57 2.15 -10.90 1.14
C GLN A 57 2.50 -11.87 0.01
N SER A 58 1.58 -12.01 -0.96
CA SER A 58 1.81 -12.71 -2.22
C SER A 58 1.23 -11.88 -3.37
N GLY A 59 2.11 -11.18 -4.09
CA GLY A 59 1.68 -10.17 -5.07
C GLY A 59 0.89 -9.05 -4.38
N ASP A 60 -0.33 -8.81 -4.84
CA ASP A 60 -1.24 -7.83 -4.22
C ASP A 60 -2.10 -8.45 -3.11
N SER A 61 -2.05 -9.76 -2.89
CA SER A 61 -2.82 -10.40 -1.81
C SER A 61 -2.05 -10.35 -0.49
N VAL A 62 -2.76 -10.04 0.60
CA VAL A 62 -2.20 -10.01 1.95
C VAL A 62 -3.04 -10.81 2.94
N TRP A 63 -2.36 -11.46 3.87
CA TRP A 63 -2.95 -12.16 5.01
C TRP A 63 -2.40 -11.58 6.29
N PHE A 64 -3.29 -11.19 7.19
CA PHE A 64 -2.98 -10.73 8.52
C PHE A 64 -3.13 -11.93 9.46
N LEU A 65 -2.02 -12.31 10.10
CA LEU A 65 -1.93 -13.49 10.94
C LEU A 65 -1.62 -13.06 12.38
N GLU A 66 -2.40 -13.57 13.33
CA GLU A 66 -2.10 -13.46 14.76
C GLU A 66 -1.89 -14.87 15.29
N GLU A 67 -0.68 -15.16 15.76
CA GLU A 67 -0.25 -16.52 16.09
C GLU A 67 -0.47 -17.51 14.94
N ALA A 68 -1.44 -18.44 15.05
CA ALA A 68 -1.77 -19.43 14.05
C ALA A 68 -3.02 -19.08 13.22
N ASP A 69 -3.72 -17.98 13.56
CA ASP A 69 -5.02 -17.64 12.99
C ASP A 69 -4.93 -16.53 11.95
N THR A 70 -5.71 -16.66 10.88
CA THR A 70 -5.91 -15.57 9.92
C THR A 70 -7.01 -14.65 10.42
N ILE A 71 -6.64 -13.47 10.90
CA ILE A 71 -7.57 -12.47 11.46
C ILE A 71 -8.20 -11.57 10.39
N SER A 72 -7.53 -11.44 9.24
CA SER A 72 -8.04 -10.68 8.10
C SER A 72 -7.28 -11.05 6.83
N THR A 73 -7.93 -10.85 5.69
CA THR A 73 -7.34 -10.99 4.35
C THR A 73 -7.64 -9.74 3.55
N GLY A 74 -6.75 -9.37 2.64
CA GLY A 74 -6.95 -8.18 1.82
C GLY A 74 -6.22 -8.19 0.50
N VAL A 75 -6.50 -7.15 -0.27
CA VAL A 75 -5.87 -6.87 -1.56
C VAL A 75 -5.31 -5.45 -1.55
N ILE A 76 -4.05 -5.32 -1.93
CA ILE A 76 -3.37 -4.04 -2.08
C ILE A 76 -3.83 -3.39 -3.39
N VAL A 77 -4.28 -2.14 -3.30
CA VAL A 77 -4.70 -1.31 -4.42
C VAL A 77 -4.10 0.07 -4.19
N ALA A 78 -3.03 0.36 -4.93
CA ALA A 78 -2.20 1.56 -4.75
C ALA A 78 -1.65 1.66 -3.31
N ASP A 79 -1.94 2.76 -2.61
CA ASP A 79 -1.55 3.07 -1.24
C ASP A 79 -2.55 2.54 -0.19
N THR A 80 -3.41 1.59 -0.55
CA THR A 80 -4.44 1.06 0.34
C THR A 80 -4.52 -0.46 0.29
N ILE A 81 -4.88 -1.07 1.42
CA ILE A 81 -5.30 -2.46 1.53
C ILE A 81 -6.82 -2.47 1.71
N ARG A 82 -7.52 -3.15 0.81
CA ARG A 82 -8.95 -3.46 0.96
C ARG A 82 -9.05 -4.81 1.65
N CYS A 83 -9.54 -4.84 2.87
CA CYS A 83 -9.53 -6.05 3.70
C CYS A 83 -10.92 -6.45 4.19
N SER A 84 -11.04 -7.72 4.53
CA SER A 84 -12.14 -8.22 5.35
C SER A 84 -12.12 -7.55 6.72
N ASP A 85 -13.27 -7.56 7.39
CA ASP A 85 -13.42 -6.94 8.71
C ASP A 85 -12.44 -7.53 9.73
N MET A 86 -11.45 -6.73 10.11
CA MET A 86 -10.44 -7.12 11.09
C MET A 86 -11.00 -6.94 12.49
N TYR A 87 -10.93 -8.01 13.31
CA TYR A 87 -11.43 -8.04 14.70
C TYR A 87 -12.91 -7.68 14.87
N TYR A 88 -13.72 -7.78 13.81
CA TYR A 88 -15.14 -7.37 13.82
C TYR A 88 -15.35 -5.90 14.21
N LEU A 89 -14.38 -5.04 13.89
CA LEU A 89 -14.43 -3.60 14.19
C LEU A 89 -15.16 -2.79 13.11
N GLY A 90 -15.52 -3.40 11.98
CA GLY A 90 -16.04 -2.72 10.80
C GLY A 90 -14.96 -2.00 10.00
N ILE A 91 -13.71 -2.47 10.07
CA ILE A 91 -12.58 -1.90 9.32
C ILE A 91 -12.48 -2.60 7.97
N SER A 92 -12.63 -1.84 6.89
CA SER A 92 -12.55 -2.39 5.52
C SER A 92 -11.34 -1.87 4.73
N ARG A 93 -10.60 -0.91 5.30
CA ARG A 93 -9.48 -0.23 4.63
C ARG A 93 -8.35 0.06 5.59
N ILE A 94 -7.14 -0.20 5.12
CA ILE A 94 -5.88 0.20 5.75
C ILE A 94 -5.11 1.04 4.73
N PHE A 95 -4.64 2.21 5.13
CA PHE A 95 -3.80 3.11 4.36
C PHE A 95 -2.33 2.78 4.64
N ILE A 96 -1.54 2.66 3.57
CA ILE A 96 -0.10 2.41 3.62
C ILE A 96 0.59 3.77 3.58
N ASP A 97 1.18 4.20 4.69
CA ASP A 97 1.87 5.49 4.77
C ASP A 97 3.30 5.37 4.23
N ASP A 98 4.02 4.32 4.67
CA ASP A 98 5.37 3.96 4.26
C ASP A 98 5.69 2.49 4.61
N ASN A 99 6.92 2.04 4.38
CA ASN A 99 7.36 0.66 4.65
C ASN A 99 7.33 0.24 6.12
N SER A 100 7.12 1.19 7.04
CA SER A 100 7.20 1.01 8.48
C SER A 100 5.91 1.40 9.21
N HIS A 101 4.97 2.06 8.53
CA HIS A 101 3.76 2.59 9.14
C HIS A 101 2.54 2.43 8.23
N MET A 102 1.44 1.96 8.83
CA MET A 102 0.13 1.92 8.19
C MET A 102 -0.95 2.26 9.20
N HIS A 103 -2.15 2.60 8.72
CA HIS A 103 -3.27 2.86 9.60
C HIS A 103 -4.63 2.53 9.02
N SER A 104 -5.58 2.14 9.86
CA SER A 104 -6.93 1.85 9.41
C SER A 104 -7.75 3.12 9.19
N GLU A 105 -8.81 2.99 8.38
CA GLU A 105 -9.93 3.93 8.49
C GLU A 105 -10.54 3.89 9.91
N PRO A 106 -11.18 4.98 10.38
CA PRO A 106 -11.93 4.94 11.64
C PRO A 106 -13.09 3.95 11.50
N PRO A 107 -13.32 3.06 12.47
CA PRO A 107 -14.43 2.13 12.38
C PRO A 107 -15.78 2.86 12.49
N LEU A 108 -16.79 2.28 11.84
CA LEU A 108 -18.12 2.91 11.68
C LEU A 108 -18.83 3.20 13.01
N ALA A 109 -18.57 2.41 14.05
CA ALA A 109 -19.28 2.51 15.33
C ALA A 109 -18.64 3.49 16.31
N GLU A 110 -17.31 3.64 16.30
CA GLU A 110 -16.57 4.41 17.31
C GLU A 110 -15.27 4.98 16.72
N TYR A 111 -15.26 6.28 16.41
CA TYR A 111 -14.13 6.97 15.75
C TYR A 111 -12.77 6.76 16.45
N TYR A 112 -12.78 6.51 17.76
CA TYR A 112 -11.63 6.24 18.62
C TYR A 112 -11.24 4.75 18.68
N LYS A 113 -11.47 3.99 17.61
CA LYS A 113 -11.00 2.60 17.47
C LYS A 113 -10.22 2.39 16.16
N ARG A 114 -9.46 3.39 15.73
CA ARG A 114 -8.49 3.24 14.63
C ARG A 114 -7.35 2.33 15.07
N LEU A 115 -6.91 1.46 14.16
CA LEU A 115 -5.71 0.66 14.29
C LEU A 115 -4.54 1.40 13.64
N ASP A 116 -3.42 1.47 14.35
CA ASP A 116 -2.13 1.87 13.75
C ASP A 116 -1.19 0.66 13.78
N PHE A 117 -0.51 0.43 12.66
CA PHE A 117 0.41 -0.68 12.45
C PHE A 117 1.81 -0.11 12.31
N VAL A 118 2.73 -0.57 13.16
CA VAL A 118 4.13 -0.15 13.14
C VAL A 118 4.99 -1.37 12.92
N ARG A 119 5.91 -1.33 11.95
CA ARG A 119 6.78 -2.48 11.67
C ARG A 119 7.63 -2.79 12.91
N HIS A 120 7.69 -4.07 13.29
CA HIS A 120 8.40 -4.48 14.50
C HIS A 120 9.88 -4.09 14.43
N GLY A 121 10.40 -3.47 15.49
CA GLY A 121 11.77 -2.94 15.54
C GLY A 121 11.97 -1.55 14.91
N HIS A 122 10.91 -0.94 14.36
CA HIS A 122 10.89 0.46 13.97
C HIS A 122 10.07 1.26 14.99
N GLU A 123 10.65 1.56 16.15
CA GLU A 123 10.07 2.54 17.07
C GLU A 123 10.35 3.94 16.53
N LYS A 124 9.30 4.77 16.40
CA LYS A 124 9.45 6.18 16.06
C LYS A 124 10.23 6.87 17.21
N PRO A 125 11.28 7.66 16.93
CA PRO A 125 12.07 8.34 17.96
C PRO A 125 11.26 9.35 18.78
#